data_AF-A0A1K2F2R7-F1
#
_entry.id   AF-A0A1K2F2R7-F1
#
_cell.length_a   1.000
_cell.length_b   1.000
_cell.length_c   1.000
_cell.angle_alpha   90.00
_cell.angle_beta   90.00
_cell.angle_gamma   90.00
#
_symmetry.space_group_name_H-M   'P 1'
#
loop_
_entity.id
_entity.type
_entity.pdbx_description
1 polymer ?
#
loop_
_entity_poly.entity_id
_entity_poly.type
_entity_poly.pdbx_seq_one_letter_code
_entity_poly.pdbx_strand_id
1 'polypeptide(L)' 'MLPNPDNSIETIAGLLGVSVGTLYNHIPELKELRTSRIPAQLERNAR' A
#
# COMPACT_ATOMS: atom_id res chain seq x y z
N MET A 1 -14.78 9.60 3.88
CA MET A 1 -13.49 10.10 4.43
C MET A 1 -12.42 9.85 3.39
N LEU A 2 -11.57 10.84 3.07
CA LEU A 2 -10.43 10.64 2.17
C LEU A 2 -9.36 9.78 2.87
N PRO A 3 -8.64 8.91 2.15
CA PRO A 3 -7.53 8.16 2.74
C PRO A 3 -6.45 9.14 3.21
N ASN A 4 -6.04 9.02 4.48
CA ASN A 4 -4.92 9.79 5.03
C ASN A 4 -3.61 9.23 4.41
N PRO A 5 -2.84 10.05 3.66
CA PRO A 5 -1.59 9.60 3.06
C PRO A 5 -0.53 9.15 4.08
N ASP A 6 -0.62 9.61 5.34
CA ASP A 6 0.26 9.17 6.42
C ASP A 6 0.07 7.67 6.76
N ASN A 7 -1.07 7.09 6.39
CA ASN A 7 -1.38 5.67 6.60
C ASN A 7 -1.03 4.78 5.39
N SER A 8 -0.19 5.27 4.47
CA SER A 8 0.24 4.50 3.30
C SER A 8 1.30 3.45 3.68
N ILE A 9 1.31 2.33 2.96
CA ILE A 9 2.27 1.24 3.19
C ILE A 9 3.71 1.71 2.96
N GLU A 10 3.90 2.62 2.01
CA GLU A 10 5.16 3.27 1.68
C GLU A 10 5.68 4.10 2.86
N THR A 11 4.80 4.88 3.51
CA THR A 11 5.13 5.67 4.70
C THR A 11 5.58 4.78 5.84
N ILE A 12 4.85 3.69 6.10
CA ILE A 12 5.17 2.72 7.16
C ILE A 12 6.50 2.02 6.88
N ALA A 13 6.72 1.57 5.65
CA ALA A 13 7.99 0.93 5.26
C ALA A 13 9.18 1.89 5.44
N GLY A 14 9.01 3.16 5.05
CA GLY A 14 10.00 4.22 5.27
C GLY A 14 10.32 4.47 6.74
N LEU A 15 9.29 4.56 7.60
CA LEU A 15 9.46 4.73 9.05
C LEU A 15 10.19 3.57 9.72
N LEU A 16 9.94 2.34 9.25
CA LEU A 16 10.58 1.14 9.77
C LEU A 16 11.97 0.88 9.15
N GLY A 17 12.38 1.66 8.15
CA GLY A 17 13.67 1.47 7.46
C GLY A 17 13.76 0.16 6.68
N VAL A 18 12.62 -0.42 6.27
CA VAL A 18 12.56 -1.68 5.52
C VAL A 18 11.95 -1.47 4.15
N SER A 19 12.18 -2.42 3.24
CA SER A 19 11.49 -2.38 1.95
C SER A 19 10.00 -2.70 2.10
N VAL A 20 9.18 -2.15 1.21
CA VAL A 20 7.75 -2.50 1.11
C VAL A 20 7.58 -4.02 0.89
N GLY A 21 8.46 -4.66 0.10
CA GLY A 21 8.46 -6.11 -0.09
C GLY A 21 8.73 -6.90 1.19
N THR A 22 9.65 -6.41 2.03
CA THR A 22 9.92 -6.96 3.37
C THR A 22 8.67 -6.90 4.23
N LEU A 23 7.98 -5.75 4.25
CA LEU A 23 6.75 -5.59 5.02
C LEU A 23 5.64 -6.55 4.57
N TYR A 24 5.48 -6.76 3.26
CA TYR A 24 4.55 -7.73 2.70
C TYR A 24 4.90 -9.20 2.98
N ASN A 25 6.18 -9.51 3.19
CA ASN A 25 6.59 -10.86 3.56
C ASN A 25 6.31 -11.15 5.04
N HIS A 26 6.36 -10.12 5.89
CA HIS A 26 6.08 -10.25 7.32
C HIS A 26 4.59 -10.10 7.66
N ILE A 27 3.83 -9.36 6.84
CA ILE A 27 2.39 -9.14 7.03
C ILE A 27 1.66 -9.43 5.70
N PRO A 28 1.42 -10.71 5.38
CA PRO A 28 0.76 -11.12 4.13
C PRO A 28 -0.64 -10.53 3.95
N GLU A 29 -1.36 -10.24 5.03
CA GLU A 29 -2.70 -9.65 5.05
C GLU A 29 -2.73 -8.27 4.39
N LEU A 30 -1.61 -7.54 4.38
CA LEU A 30 -1.49 -6.28 3.65
C LEU A 30 -1.60 -6.48 2.13
N LYS A 31 -1.22 -7.66 1.60
CA LYS A 31 -1.39 -7.99 0.18
C LYS A 31 -2.88 -8.13 -0.16
N GLU A 32 -3.65 -8.73 0.73
CA GLU A 32 -5.10 -8.91 0.57
C GLU A 32 -5.83 -7.56 0.60
N LEU A 33 -5.39 -6.64 1.47
CA LEU A 33 -5.90 -5.27 1.50
C LEU A 33 -5.62 -4.52 0.19
N ARG A 34 -4.49 -4.76 -0.48
CA ARG A 34 -4.22 -4.20 -1.82
C ARG A 34 -5.17 -4.78 -2.87
N THR A 35 -5.38 -6.10 -2.86
CA THR A 35 -6.27 -6.76 -3.82
C THR A 35 -7.73 -6.34 -3.63
N SER A 36 -8.16 -6.13 -2.37
CA SER A 36 -9.49 -5.64 -2.02
C SER A 36 -9.67 -4.16 -2.34
N ARG A 37 -8.62 -3.36 -2.18
CA ARG A 37 -8.58 -1.93 -2.55
C ARG A 37 -8.00 -1.80 -3.96
N ILE A 38 -8.74 -2.15 -5.01
CA ILE A 38 -8.53 -1.48 -6.31
C ILE A 38 -9.25 -0.14 -6.21
N PRO A 39 -8.57 1.01 -6.01
CA PRO A 39 -9.19 2.29 -6.24
C PRO A 39 -9.16 2.47 -7.77
N ALA A 40 -10.29 2.78 -8.39
CA ALA A 40 -10.45 3.02 -9.82
C ALA A 40 -9.58 4.17 -10.40
N GLN A 41 -8.60 4.68 -9.66
CA GLN A 41 -7.71 5.78 -10.01
C GLN A 41 -6.38 5.31 -10.62
N LEU A 42 -5.99 4.02 -10.49
CA LEU A 42 -4.75 3.50 -11.11
C LEU A 42 -4.91 3.15 -12.60
N GLU A 43 -6.12 2.89 -13.08
CA GLU A 43 -6.43 2.67 -14.51
C GLU A 43 -6.39 3.97 -15.34
N ARG A 44 -6.48 5.15 -14.71
CA ARG A 44 -6.60 6.42 -15.44
C ARG A 44 -5.27 6.96 -16.01
N ASN A 45 -4.13 6.37 -15.62
CA ASN A 45 -2.80 6.71 -16.15
C ASN A 45 -2.21 5.61 -17.06
N ALA A 46 -3.01 4.62 -17.46
CA ALA A 46 -2.61 3.57 -18.41
C ALA A 46 -3.22 3.80 -19.82
N ARG A 47 -3.36 5.05 -20.25
CA ARG A 47 -3.69 5.43 -21.64
C ARG A 47 -2.70 6.45 -22.17
#